data_AF-A0A8J2SH22-F1
#
_entry.id   AF-A0A8J2SH22-F1
#
_cell.length_a   1.000
_cell.length_b   1.000
_cell.length_c   1.000
_cell.angle_alpha   90.00
_cell.angle_beta   90.00
_cell.angle_gamma   90.00
#
_symmetry.space_group_name_H-M   'P 1'
#
loop_
_entity.id
_entity.type
_entity.pdbx_description
1 polymer ?
#
loop_
_entity_poly.entity_id
_entity_poly.type
_entity_poly.pdbx_seq_one_letter_code
_entity_poly.pdbx_strand_id
1 'polypeptide(L)'
;MADAPAFPVHSLQVEALQREQNRIDARRARNAERAKRFNSGKRRNVSVETLARQIAHNDSRRDEERELDKRYAVMAERVSLIVEERRQADLEQRQSELQALKQDWDRRSTLPKNDLPKLASASELEPGKAAAQTFVGEDPSAPRRKLRQHAQMRTWSLEQMALKEAHKNDGKEEDRRFAAWERHVSQQRAQVEAAEKRAKAEVQLDLRAARDRQVADRKQREWDDAVLDAECNALEMERMRNDPMLNEAREYLADGRVRPDHYRGLTKAQVIGIYGENEAVEKYRKEVNESQFDEGAQFRAESDHVNVLVAAAEYHAQNEKLRERLDVQEHLQKMMIEERERKAAIAKDRFGAIEEGGVLSGFGKSYR
;
A
#
# COMPACT_ATOMS: atom_id res chain seq x y z
N MET A 1 -118.45 84.96 174.25
CA MET A 1 -119.32 86.16 174.28
C MET A 1 -119.84 86.38 172.87
N ALA A 2 -121.11 86.77 172.76
CA ALA A 2 -121.79 87.33 171.58
C ALA A 2 -122.24 86.32 170.50
N ASP A 3 -123.54 86.11 170.34
CA ASP A 3 -124.53 86.92 169.56
C ASP A 3 -124.49 86.51 168.08
N ALA A 4 -125.26 85.48 167.69
CA ALA A 4 -126.67 85.66 167.35
C ALA A 4 -126.94 87.00 166.63
N PRO A 5 -127.12 86.99 165.31
CA PRO A 5 -127.99 87.99 164.70
C PRO A 5 -129.00 87.38 163.73
N ALA A 6 -130.26 87.49 164.15
CA ALA A 6 -131.48 87.71 163.41
C ALA A 6 -131.55 87.23 161.95
N PHE A 7 -131.95 85.97 161.86
CA PHE A 7 -132.79 85.42 160.80
C PHE A 7 -133.85 86.41 160.25
N PRO A 8 -133.94 86.52 158.92
CA PRO A 8 -135.20 86.69 158.22
C PRO A 8 -135.43 85.42 157.38
N VAL A 9 -136.04 84.41 158.01
CA VAL A 9 -136.54 83.16 157.38
C VAL A 9 -137.47 83.44 156.19
N HIS A 10 -137.93 84.68 156.02
CA HIS A 10 -138.71 85.12 154.88
C HIS A 10 -137.95 85.24 153.56
N SER A 11 -136.63 85.44 153.51
CA SER A 11 -135.96 85.67 152.21
C SER A 11 -135.76 84.38 151.39
N LEU A 12 -135.48 83.24 152.04
CA LEU A 12 -135.23 81.96 151.36
C LEU A 12 -136.50 81.30 150.79
N GLN A 13 -137.67 81.57 151.38
CA GLN A 13 -138.94 81.08 150.84
C GLN A 13 -139.36 81.82 149.57
N VAL A 14 -139.00 83.10 149.42
CA VAL A 14 -139.39 83.92 148.27
C VAL A 14 -138.58 83.56 147.01
N GLU A 15 -137.28 83.26 147.14
CA GLU A 15 -136.45 82.84 145.99
C GLU A 15 -136.82 81.45 145.45
N ALA A 16 -137.18 80.50 146.32
CA ALA A 16 -137.59 79.17 145.90
C ALA A 16 -138.89 79.21 145.06
N LEU A 17 -139.84 80.06 145.44
CA LEU A 17 -141.10 80.28 144.72
C LEU A 17 -140.89 80.92 143.34
N GLN A 18 -139.93 81.85 143.19
CA GLN A 18 -139.64 82.48 141.89
C GLN A 18 -139.04 81.50 140.86
N ARG A 19 -138.20 80.55 141.31
CA ARG A 19 -137.63 79.53 140.42
C ARG A 19 -138.67 78.51 139.95
N GLU A 20 -139.64 78.16 140.78
CA GLU A 20 -140.77 77.34 140.34
C GLU A 20 -141.62 78.07 139.28
N GLN A 21 -141.89 79.36 139.48
CA GLN A 21 -142.71 80.14 138.56
C GLN A 21 -142.10 80.25 137.15
N ASN A 22 -140.78 80.52 137.04
CA ASN A 22 -140.08 80.60 135.76
C ASN A 22 -140.08 79.25 135.00
N ARG A 23 -140.05 78.13 135.73
CA ARG A 23 -140.11 76.79 135.13
C ARG A 23 -141.50 76.47 134.59
N ILE A 24 -142.55 76.95 135.27
CA ILE A 24 -143.95 76.85 134.84
C ILE A 24 -144.20 77.71 133.61
N ASP A 25 -143.68 78.93 133.56
CA ASP A 25 -143.88 79.85 132.43
C ASP A 25 -143.12 79.39 131.17
N ALA A 26 -141.91 78.83 131.31
CA ALA A 26 -141.20 78.19 130.20
C ALA A 26 -141.90 76.91 129.68
N ARG A 27 -142.70 76.23 130.52
CA ARG A 27 -143.59 75.13 130.08
C ARG A 27 -144.83 75.67 129.38
N ARG A 28 -145.44 76.75 129.87
CA ARG A 28 -146.60 77.39 129.24
C ARG A 28 -146.25 77.98 127.87
N ALA A 29 -145.09 78.62 127.71
CA ALA A 29 -144.62 79.15 126.42
C ALA A 29 -144.41 78.04 125.38
N ARG A 30 -143.75 76.92 125.75
CA ARG A 30 -143.59 75.75 124.87
C ARG A 30 -144.91 75.08 124.53
N ASN A 31 -145.84 74.95 125.49
CA ASN A 31 -147.17 74.41 125.22
C ASN A 31 -148.02 75.36 124.36
N ALA A 32 -147.87 76.68 124.48
CA ALA A 32 -148.56 77.67 123.65
C ALA A 32 -148.03 77.68 122.21
N GLU A 33 -146.71 77.55 122.00
CA GLU A 33 -146.14 77.40 120.66
C GLU A 33 -146.57 76.07 120.01
N ARG A 34 -146.60 74.99 120.79
CA ARG A 34 -147.09 73.67 120.36
C ARG A 34 -148.58 73.73 120.02
N ALA A 35 -149.39 74.39 120.83
CA ALA A 35 -150.81 74.62 120.56
C ALA A 35 -151.02 75.50 119.33
N LYS A 36 -150.20 76.53 119.07
CA LYS A 36 -150.27 77.33 117.84
C LYS A 36 -149.98 76.50 116.58
N ARG A 37 -149.03 75.56 116.65
CA ARG A 37 -148.74 74.62 115.55
C ARG A 37 -149.86 73.59 115.35
N PHE A 38 -150.49 73.13 116.43
CA PHE A 38 -151.60 72.16 116.33
C PHE A 38 -152.96 72.81 115.99
N ASN A 39 -153.36 73.95 116.55
CA ASN A 39 -154.68 74.57 116.31
C ASN A 39 -154.80 75.33 114.98
N SER A 40 -153.71 75.55 114.25
CA SER A 40 -153.75 76.12 112.91
C SER A 40 -153.93 75.01 111.85
N GLY A 41 -155.19 74.63 111.58
CA GLY A 41 -155.53 73.62 110.56
C GLY A 41 -155.01 73.92 109.15
N LYS A 42 -154.66 75.17 108.84
CA LYS A 42 -154.20 75.63 107.51
C LYS A 42 -152.67 75.67 107.33
N ARG A 43 -151.87 75.28 108.34
CA ARG A 43 -150.38 75.25 108.28
C ARG A 43 -149.76 73.88 108.56
N ARG A 44 -150.53 72.79 108.56
CA ARG A 44 -150.03 71.42 108.82
C ARG A 44 -149.34 70.75 107.62
N ASN A 45 -149.41 71.32 106.42
CA ASN A 45 -148.76 70.79 105.23
C ASN A 45 -147.69 71.76 104.72
N VAL A 46 -146.58 71.19 104.27
CA VAL A 46 -145.41 71.83 103.65
C VAL A 46 -145.83 72.95 102.67
N SER A 47 -145.06 74.06 102.68
CA SER A 47 -145.31 75.30 101.91
C SER A 47 -145.19 75.13 100.39
N VAL A 48 -145.95 75.92 99.62
CA VAL A 48 -145.92 75.93 98.14
C VAL A 48 -144.53 76.31 97.58
N GLU A 49 -143.80 77.20 98.25
CA GLU A 49 -142.45 77.64 97.81
C GLU A 49 -141.39 76.53 97.85
N THR A 50 -141.47 75.62 98.83
CA THR A 50 -140.57 74.45 98.90
C THR A 50 -140.86 73.45 97.79
N LEU A 51 -142.12 73.32 97.37
CA LEU A 51 -142.49 72.46 96.24
C LEU A 51 -141.95 73.03 94.92
N ALA A 52 -142.04 74.36 94.71
CA ALA A 52 -141.53 75.01 93.51
C ALA A 52 -140.01 74.85 93.35
N ARG A 53 -139.23 74.94 94.44
CA ARG A 53 -137.78 74.65 94.40
C ARG A 53 -137.46 73.18 94.11
N GLN A 54 -138.28 72.25 94.63
CA GLN A 54 -138.11 70.82 94.33
C GLN A 54 -138.43 70.49 92.87
N ILE A 55 -139.46 71.12 92.29
CA ILE A 55 -139.80 70.96 90.87
C ILE A 55 -138.66 71.49 89.99
N ALA A 56 -138.18 72.72 90.23
CA ALA A 56 -137.07 73.28 89.46
C ALA A 56 -135.77 72.46 89.58
N HIS A 57 -135.48 71.92 90.77
CA HIS A 57 -134.34 71.02 90.97
C HIS A 57 -134.51 69.69 90.22
N ASN A 58 -135.71 69.11 90.21
CA ASN A 58 -136.00 67.88 89.47
C ASN A 58 -135.97 68.09 87.96
N ASP A 59 -136.46 69.22 87.46
CA ASP A 59 -136.41 69.55 86.03
C ASP A 59 -134.96 69.77 85.57
N SER A 60 -134.15 70.49 86.34
CA SER A 60 -132.70 70.63 86.09
C SER A 60 -131.99 69.27 86.07
N ARG A 61 -132.31 68.39 87.02
CA ARG A 61 -131.80 67.01 87.07
C ARG A 61 -132.19 66.20 85.83
N ARG A 62 -133.43 66.35 85.38
CA ARG A 62 -133.96 65.63 84.22
C ARG A 62 -133.34 66.09 82.91
N ASP A 63 -133.04 67.38 82.79
CA ASP A 63 -132.35 67.91 81.61
C ASP A 63 -130.85 67.57 81.62
N GLU A 64 -130.20 67.53 82.79
CA GLU A 64 -128.84 66.98 82.95
C GLU A 64 -128.77 65.50 82.54
N GLU A 65 -129.73 64.67 82.97
CA GLU A 65 -129.83 63.26 82.57
C GLU A 65 -130.02 63.11 81.05
N ARG A 66 -130.89 63.92 80.44
CA ARG A 66 -131.10 63.91 78.99
C ARG A 66 -129.86 64.32 78.20
N GLU A 67 -129.10 65.30 78.68
CA GLU A 67 -127.82 65.65 78.06
C GLU A 67 -126.79 64.54 78.19
N LEU A 68 -126.71 63.89 79.34
CA LEU A 68 -125.83 62.74 79.55
C LEU A 68 -126.20 61.59 78.62
N ASP A 69 -127.48 61.25 78.50
CA ASP A 69 -127.96 60.19 77.60
C ASP A 69 -127.61 60.48 76.14
N LYS A 70 -127.75 61.74 75.69
CA LYS A 70 -127.33 62.13 74.32
C LYS A 70 -125.82 61.96 74.13
N ARG A 71 -125.00 62.32 75.12
CA ARG A 71 -123.54 62.11 75.06
C ARG A 71 -123.18 60.63 75.07
N TYR A 72 -123.89 59.81 75.84
CA TYR A 72 -123.72 58.36 75.86
C TYR A 72 -124.12 57.71 74.54
N ALA A 73 -125.20 58.16 73.90
CA ALA A 73 -125.62 57.66 72.58
C ALA A 73 -124.56 57.92 71.50
N VAL A 74 -124.03 59.15 71.44
CA VAL A 74 -122.95 59.51 70.50
C VAL A 74 -121.67 58.72 70.78
N MET A 75 -121.32 58.51 72.05
CA MET A 75 -120.20 57.67 72.44
C MET A 75 -120.42 56.20 72.05
N ALA A 76 -121.62 55.67 72.23
CA ALA A 76 -121.96 54.28 71.91
C ALA A 76 -121.89 54.02 70.40
N GLU A 77 -122.41 54.94 69.57
CA GLU A 77 -122.27 54.85 68.11
C GLU A 77 -120.80 54.87 67.68
N ARG A 78 -120.00 55.77 68.26
CA ARG A 78 -118.56 55.85 67.97
C ARG A 78 -117.81 54.58 68.39
N VAL A 79 -118.15 54.00 69.54
CA VAL A 79 -117.56 52.73 70.00
C VAL A 79 -117.99 51.59 69.07
N SER A 80 -119.24 51.54 68.64
CA SER A 80 -119.73 50.52 67.69
C SER A 80 -118.94 50.55 66.39
N LEU A 81 -118.71 51.74 65.84
CA LEU A 81 -117.98 51.94 64.59
C LEU A 81 -116.51 51.48 64.72
N ILE A 82 -115.85 51.82 65.82
CA ILE A 82 -114.47 51.37 66.11
C ILE A 82 -114.39 49.85 66.27
N VAL A 83 -115.40 49.21 66.87
CA VAL A 83 -115.46 47.76 67.04
C VAL A 83 -115.67 47.06 65.70
N GLU A 84 -116.52 47.61 64.83
CA GLU A 84 -116.73 47.08 63.48
C GLU A 84 -115.48 47.21 62.61
N GLU A 85 -114.80 48.36 62.64
CA GLU A 85 -113.53 48.57 61.94
C GLU A 85 -112.45 47.59 62.40
N ARG A 86 -112.30 47.37 63.72
CA ARG A 86 -111.39 46.36 64.26
C ARG A 86 -111.75 44.95 63.81
N ARG A 87 -113.04 44.62 63.80
CA ARG A 87 -113.50 43.28 63.40
C ARG A 87 -113.24 43.03 61.91
N GLN A 88 -113.37 44.04 61.06
CA GLN A 88 -113.03 43.95 59.65
C GLN A 88 -111.52 43.78 59.44
N ALA A 89 -110.70 44.58 60.13
CA ALA A 89 -109.24 44.45 60.08
C ALA A 89 -108.75 43.07 60.55
N ASP A 90 -109.32 42.52 61.63
CA ASP A 90 -108.98 41.18 62.12
C ASP A 90 -109.35 40.08 61.12
N LEU A 91 -110.48 40.22 60.40
CA LEU A 91 -110.89 39.27 59.38
C LEU A 91 -109.97 39.33 58.16
N GLU A 92 -109.60 40.53 57.71
CA GLU A 92 -108.67 40.73 56.60
C GLU A 92 -107.29 40.17 56.94
N GLN A 93 -106.79 40.40 58.16
CA GLN A 93 -105.52 39.86 58.61
C GLN A 93 -105.55 38.32 58.62
N ARG A 94 -106.59 37.69 59.18
CA ARG A 94 -106.73 36.23 59.17
C ARG A 94 -106.82 35.66 57.75
N GLN A 95 -107.51 36.33 56.84
CA GLN A 95 -107.57 35.92 55.44
C GLN A 95 -106.21 36.02 54.76
N SER A 96 -105.43 37.07 55.04
CA SER A 96 -104.08 37.25 54.51
C SER A 96 -103.12 36.17 55.02
N GLU A 97 -103.20 35.82 56.31
CA GLU A 97 -102.39 34.75 56.94
C GLU A 97 -102.74 33.37 56.35
N LEU A 98 -104.03 33.09 56.14
CA LEU A 98 -104.48 31.86 55.48
C LEU A 98 -104.01 31.76 54.03
N GLN A 99 -104.02 32.88 53.29
CA GLN A 99 -103.51 32.91 51.92
C GLN A 99 -101.99 32.69 51.88
N ALA A 100 -101.23 33.31 52.79
CA ALA A 100 -99.80 33.10 52.90
C ALA A 100 -99.46 31.64 53.23
N LEU A 101 -100.17 31.03 54.19
CA LEU A 101 -99.99 29.63 54.55
C LEU A 101 -100.28 28.68 53.37
N LYS A 102 -101.32 28.98 52.59
CA LYS A 102 -101.68 28.20 51.40
C LYS A 102 -100.60 28.30 50.32
N GLN A 103 -100.06 29.50 50.07
CA GLN A 103 -98.97 29.70 49.11
C GLN A 103 -97.70 28.95 49.52
N ASP A 104 -97.36 28.93 50.81
CA ASP A 104 -96.21 28.18 51.32
C ASP A 104 -96.40 26.67 51.22
N TRP A 105 -97.62 26.18 51.46
CA TRP A 105 -97.95 24.77 51.27
C TRP A 105 -97.83 24.35 49.80
N ASP A 106 -98.37 25.15 48.88
CA ASP A 106 -98.30 24.90 47.44
C ASP A 106 -96.84 24.92 46.93
N ARG A 107 -96.00 25.83 47.44
CA ARG A 107 -94.56 25.84 47.16
C ARG A 107 -93.84 24.59 47.67
N ARG A 108 -94.16 24.11 48.87
CA ARG A 108 -93.49 22.92 49.43
C ARG A 108 -93.94 21.62 48.78
N SER A 109 -95.19 21.54 48.33
CA SER A 109 -95.73 20.35 47.65
C SER A 109 -95.21 20.16 46.22
N THR A 110 -94.68 21.22 45.60
CA THR A 110 -94.07 21.20 44.27
C THR A 110 -92.56 20.93 44.29
N LEU A 111 -91.92 20.98 45.46
CA LEU A 111 -90.51 20.62 45.60
C LEU A 111 -90.33 19.09 45.51
N PRO A 112 -89.33 18.59 44.77
CA PRO A 112 -89.02 17.17 44.73
C PRO A 112 -88.65 16.66 46.13
N LYS A 113 -89.13 15.47 46.51
CA LYS A 113 -88.90 14.89 47.85
C LYS A 113 -87.42 14.60 48.18
N ASN A 114 -86.49 14.78 47.24
CA ASN A 114 -85.08 14.47 47.42
C ASN A 114 -84.19 15.23 46.42
N ASP A 115 -83.79 16.46 46.75
CA ASP A 115 -82.91 17.31 45.92
C ASP A 115 -81.41 17.10 46.19
N LEU A 116 -81.05 16.09 46.97
CA LEU A 116 -79.66 15.70 47.13
C LEU A 116 -79.21 14.91 45.89
N PRO A 117 -78.15 15.34 45.18
CA PRO A 117 -77.62 14.56 44.07
C PRO A 117 -77.19 13.18 44.59
N LYS A 118 -77.68 12.12 43.96
CA LYS A 118 -77.40 10.72 44.35
C LYS A 118 -75.89 10.38 44.29
N LEU A 119 -75.12 11.17 43.57
CA LEU A 119 -73.67 11.17 43.57
C LEU A 119 -73.20 12.52 44.13
N ALA A 120 -72.45 12.51 45.23
CA ALA A 120 -71.69 13.69 45.61
C ALA A 120 -70.66 14.00 44.51
N SER A 121 -70.48 15.29 44.17
CA SER A 121 -69.33 15.71 43.37
C SER A 121 -68.04 15.24 44.05
N ALA A 122 -67.02 14.88 43.27
CA ALA A 122 -65.77 14.23 43.71
C ALA A 122 -64.87 15.04 44.67
N SER A 123 -65.44 15.97 45.45
CA SER A 123 -64.74 16.86 46.35
C SER A 123 -65.48 16.88 47.68
N GLU A 124 -65.02 16.04 48.62
CA GLU A 124 -64.61 16.43 49.99
C GLU A 124 -64.54 15.21 50.95
N LEU A 125 -65.24 14.10 50.66
CA LEU A 125 -65.00 12.80 51.28
C LEU A 125 -65.18 11.69 50.24
N GLU A 126 -64.21 10.78 50.13
CA GLU A 126 -64.40 9.57 49.31
C GLU A 126 -65.52 8.73 49.92
N PRO A 127 -66.59 8.41 49.17
CA PRO A 127 -67.65 7.56 49.67
C PRO A 127 -67.07 6.17 50.00
N GLY A 128 -67.35 5.67 51.20
CA GLY A 128 -66.86 4.37 51.63
C GLY A 128 -67.34 3.24 50.71
N LYS A 129 -66.58 2.14 50.64
CA LYS A 129 -66.85 0.99 49.75
C LYS A 129 -68.27 0.41 49.89
N ALA A 130 -68.90 0.56 51.06
CA ALA A 130 -70.28 0.12 51.32
C ALA A 130 -71.36 0.95 50.61
N ALA A 131 -71.05 2.19 50.20
CA ALA A 131 -72.01 3.08 49.55
C ALA A 131 -72.25 2.73 48.06
N ALA A 132 -71.39 1.89 47.45
CA ALA A 132 -71.46 1.48 46.05
C ALA A 132 -71.55 2.64 45.03
N GLN A 133 -71.00 3.81 45.39
CA GLN A 133 -71.00 5.02 44.55
C GLN A 133 -69.77 5.13 43.66
N THR A 134 -68.68 4.43 43.99
CA THR A 134 -67.42 4.44 43.23
C THR A 134 -66.92 3.01 43.03
N PHE A 135 -66.64 2.65 41.77
CA PHE A 135 -66.07 1.35 41.42
C PHE A 135 -64.62 1.51 40.96
N VAL A 136 -63.70 0.72 41.55
CA VAL A 136 -62.27 0.76 41.20
C VAL A 136 -62.01 0.41 39.73
N GLY A 137 -62.90 -0.35 39.09
CA GLY A 137 -62.79 -0.73 37.68
C GLY A 137 -63.09 0.38 36.67
N GLU A 138 -63.76 1.46 37.06
CA GLU A 138 -64.12 2.56 36.14
C GLU A 138 -62.92 3.42 35.74
N ASP A 139 -61.85 3.39 36.56
CA ASP A 139 -60.57 4.08 36.37
C ASP A 139 -60.65 5.36 35.50
N PRO A 140 -61.00 6.50 36.11
CA PRO A 140 -61.03 7.80 35.44
C PRO A 140 -59.67 8.22 34.86
N SER A 141 -58.57 7.61 35.33
CA SER A 141 -57.21 7.90 34.88
C SER A 141 -56.79 7.09 33.64
N ALA A 142 -57.62 6.16 33.16
CA ALA A 142 -57.30 5.30 32.02
C ALA A 142 -56.82 6.07 30.76
N PRO A 143 -57.41 7.23 30.37
CA PRO A 143 -56.90 8.02 29.25
C PRO A 143 -55.48 8.55 29.50
N ARG A 144 -55.20 9.02 30.72
CA ARG A 144 -53.86 9.50 31.11
C ARG A 144 -52.85 8.37 31.14
N ARG A 145 -53.23 7.17 31.61
CA ARG A 145 -52.37 5.98 31.57
C ARG A 145 -52.05 5.58 30.14
N LYS A 146 -53.05 5.51 29.25
CA LYS A 146 -52.84 5.22 27.82
C LYS A 146 -51.89 6.23 27.18
N LEU A 147 -52.07 7.52 27.45
CA LEU A 147 -51.18 8.56 26.94
C LEU A 147 -49.72 8.34 27.41
N ARG A 148 -49.52 8.01 28.69
CA ARG A 148 -48.18 7.70 29.23
C ARG A 148 -47.59 6.44 28.59
N GLN A 149 -48.38 5.39 28.40
CA GLN A 149 -47.93 4.15 27.73
C GLN A 149 -47.55 4.41 26.27
N HIS A 150 -48.33 5.20 25.53
CA HIS A 150 -47.98 5.61 24.16
C HIS A 150 -46.69 6.45 24.12
N ALA A 151 -46.51 7.36 25.08
CA ALA A 151 -45.29 8.15 25.19
C ALA A 151 -44.07 7.25 25.46
N GLN A 152 -44.18 6.31 26.40
CA GLN A 152 -43.12 5.33 26.68
C GLN A 152 -42.79 4.48 25.45
N MET A 153 -43.81 3.99 24.75
CA MET A 153 -43.60 3.16 23.56
C MET A 153 -42.95 3.92 22.42
N ARG A 154 -43.29 5.19 22.26
CA ARG A 154 -42.63 6.08 21.31
C ARG A 154 -41.16 6.27 21.67
N THR A 155 -40.85 6.56 22.94
CA THR A 155 -39.46 6.73 23.40
C THR A 155 -38.63 5.47 23.15
N TRP A 156 -39.12 4.29 23.56
CA TRP A 156 -38.40 3.03 23.34
C TRP A 156 -38.20 2.72 21.87
N SER A 157 -39.20 3.01 21.04
CA SER A 157 -39.10 2.79 19.58
C SER A 157 -38.05 3.71 18.96
N LEU A 158 -37.98 4.98 19.38
CA LEU A 158 -36.96 5.94 18.93
C LEU A 158 -35.56 5.52 19.38
N GLU A 159 -35.40 5.10 20.63
CA GLU A 159 -34.12 4.59 21.15
C GLU A 159 -33.65 3.36 20.38
N GLN A 160 -34.54 2.40 20.14
CA GLN A 160 -34.23 1.19 19.36
C GLN A 160 -33.87 1.51 17.91
N MET A 161 -34.55 2.47 17.29
CA MET A 161 -34.20 2.93 15.94
C MET A 161 -32.82 3.58 15.91
N ALA A 162 -32.52 4.46 16.88
CA ALA A 162 -31.22 5.11 16.99
C ALA A 162 -30.08 4.09 17.21
N LEU A 163 -30.29 3.09 18.07
CA LEU A 163 -29.31 2.01 18.29
C LEU A 163 -29.08 1.17 17.03
N LYS A 164 -30.14 0.82 16.30
CA LYS A 164 -30.02 0.10 15.03
C LYS A 164 -29.27 0.90 13.99
N GLU A 165 -29.52 2.21 13.91
CA GLU A 165 -28.81 3.10 12.99
C GLU A 165 -27.34 3.26 13.36
N ALA A 166 -27.03 3.40 14.66
CA ALA A 166 -25.66 3.41 15.17
C ALA A 166 -24.92 2.11 14.78
N HIS A 167 -25.49 0.94 15.07
CA HIS A 167 -24.90 -0.35 14.68
C HIS A 167 -24.69 -0.47 13.17
N LYS A 168 -25.64 0.02 12.35
CA LYS A 168 -25.49 0.03 10.89
C LYS A 168 -24.34 0.93 10.44
N ASN A 169 -24.12 2.05 11.12
CA ASN A 169 -23.02 2.96 10.81
C ASN A 169 -21.68 2.38 11.26
N ASP A 170 -21.62 1.75 12.43
CA ASP A 170 -20.42 1.04 12.91
C ASP A 170 -20.02 -0.06 11.92
N GLY A 171 -20.96 -0.89 11.47
CA GLY A 171 -20.70 -1.92 10.46
C GLY A 171 -20.17 -1.35 9.14
N LYS A 172 -20.73 -0.22 8.66
CA LYS A 172 -20.19 0.48 7.48
C LYS A 172 -18.79 1.02 7.71
N GLU A 173 -18.46 1.46 8.92
CA GLU A 173 -17.14 1.97 9.24
C GLU A 173 -16.11 0.83 9.30
N GLU A 174 -16.48 -0.31 9.87
CA GLU A 174 -15.68 -1.53 9.83
C GLU A 174 -15.42 -1.99 8.39
N ASP A 175 -16.46 -2.03 7.55
CA ASP A 175 -16.32 -2.36 6.12
C ASP A 175 -15.35 -1.41 5.41
N ARG A 176 -15.43 -0.10 5.70
CA ARG A 176 -14.50 0.89 5.14
C ARG A 176 -13.06 0.66 5.61
N ARG A 177 -12.85 0.35 6.90
CA ARG A 177 -11.54 0.04 7.46
C ARG A 177 -10.97 -1.22 6.83
N PHE A 178 -11.79 -2.26 6.67
CA PHE A 178 -11.40 -3.50 6.02
C PHE A 178 -11.05 -3.29 4.54
N ALA A 179 -11.86 -2.57 3.79
CA ALA A 179 -11.57 -2.24 2.39
C ALA A 179 -10.29 -1.40 2.23
N ALA A 180 -10.01 -0.48 3.18
CA ALA A 180 -8.75 0.26 3.20
C ALA A 180 -7.55 -0.66 3.48
N TRP A 181 -7.69 -1.60 4.40
CA TRP A 181 -6.68 -2.62 4.69
C TRP A 181 -6.42 -3.53 3.49
N GLU A 182 -7.46 -4.02 2.80
CA GLU A 182 -7.29 -4.84 1.59
C GLU A 182 -6.53 -4.09 0.49
N ARG A 183 -6.86 -2.81 0.26
CA ARG A 183 -6.13 -1.97 -0.70
C ARG A 183 -4.66 -1.82 -0.30
N HIS A 184 -4.39 -1.63 0.99
CA HIS A 184 -3.03 -1.53 1.50
C HIS A 184 -2.24 -2.83 1.26
N VAL A 185 -2.84 -3.98 1.58
CA VAL A 185 -2.21 -5.30 1.34
C VAL A 185 -1.99 -5.54 -0.16
N SER A 186 -2.96 -5.20 -1.01
CA SER A 186 -2.82 -5.31 -2.46
C SER A 186 -1.69 -4.43 -3.00
N GLN A 187 -1.57 -3.19 -2.51
CA GLN A 187 -0.48 -2.29 -2.87
C GLN A 187 0.88 -2.83 -2.43
N GLN A 188 0.99 -3.38 -1.21
CA GLN A 188 2.23 -4.00 -0.73
C GLN A 188 2.62 -5.21 -1.59
N ARG A 189 1.66 -6.08 -1.95
CA ARG A 189 1.91 -7.20 -2.85
C ARG A 189 2.45 -6.74 -4.21
N ALA A 190 1.80 -5.75 -4.82
CA ALA A 190 2.24 -5.20 -6.10
C ALA A 190 3.65 -4.59 -6.01
N GLN A 191 4.00 -3.93 -4.91
CA GLN A 191 5.34 -3.40 -4.68
C GLN A 191 6.39 -4.52 -4.57
N VAL A 192 6.10 -5.58 -3.82
CA VAL A 192 7.00 -6.73 -3.66
C VAL A 192 7.20 -7.45 -4.99
N GLU A 193 6.12 -7.72 -5.74
CA GLU A 193 6.21 -8.35 -7.07
C GLU A 193 7.01 -7.50 -8.06
N ALA A 194 6.81 -6.18 -8.05
CA ALA A 194 7.59 -5.27 -8.89
C ALA A 194 9.07 -5.25 -8.50
N ALA A 195 9.40 -5.27 -7.21
CA ALA A 195 10.77 -5.36 -6.72
C ALA A 195 11.43 -6.69 -7.11
N GLU A 196 10.74 -7.81 -6.94
CA GLU A 196 11.24 -9.13 -7.33
C GLU A 196 11.49 -9.22 -8.84
N LYS A 197 10.58 -8.68 -9.65
CA LYS A 197 10.75 -8.64 -11.11
C LYS A 197 11.98 -7.82 -11.52
N ARG A 198 12.23 -6.68 -10.86
CA ARG A 198 13.43 -5.87 -11.09
C ARG A 198 14.69 -6.60 -10.69
N ALA A 199 14.74 -7.18 -9.49
CA ALA A 199 15.89 -7.95 -9.02
C ALA A 199 16.21 -9.14 -9.95
N LYS A 200 15.20 -9.87 -10.41
CA LYS A 200 15.39 -10.94 -11.41
C LYS A 200 15.93 -10.41 -12.72
N ALA A 201 15.46 -9.27 -13.19
CA ALA A 201 15.96 -8.65 -14.42
C ALA A 201 17.42 -8.21 -14.29
N GLU A 202 17.80 -7.61 -13.16
CA GLU A 202 19.18 -7.22 -12.85
C GLU A 202 20.12 -8.44 -12.85
N VAL A 203 19.76 -9.50 -12.12
CA VAL A 203 20.55 -10.75 -12.09
C VAL A 203 20.69 -11.34 -13.49
N GLN A 204 19.65 -11.31 -14.32
CA GLN A 204 19.72 -11.79 -15.71
C GLN A 204 20.64 -10.94 -16.57
N LEU A 205 20.68 -9.62 -16.37
CA LEU A 205 21.61 -8.73 -17.07
C LEU A 205 23.06 -9.01 -16.65
N ASP A 206 23.31 -9.20 -15.35
CA ASP A 206 24.63 -9.52 -14.82
C ASP A 206 25.13 -10.87 -15.35
N LEU A 207 24.26 -11.88 -15.38
CA LEU A 207 24.59 -13.20 -15.95
C LEU A 207 24.91 -13.10 -17.45
N ARG A 208 24.18 -12.29 -18.20
CA ARG A 208 24.47 -12.04 -19.62
C ARG A 208 25.83 -11.37 -19.78
N ALA A 209 26.11 -10.31 -19.02
CA ALA A 209 27.39 -9.62 -19.07
C ALA A 209 28.56 -10.53 -18.69
N ALA A 210 28.40 -11.37 -17.66
CA ALA A 210 29.40 -12.37 -17.29
C ALA A 210 29.62 -13.42 -18.39
N ARG A 211 28.54 -13.90 -19.02
CA ARG A 211 28.63 -14.84 -20.15
C ARG A 211 29.33 -14.21 -21.35
N ASP A 212 29.00 -12.96 -21.69
CA ASP A 212 29.62 -12.26 -22.82
C ASP A 212 31.13 -12.09 -22.61
N ARG A 213 31.55 -11.76 -21.37
CA ARG A 213 32.97 -11.74 -21.00
C ARG A 213 33.62 -13.11 -21.16
N GLN A 214 33.00 -14.19 -20.68
CA GLN A 214 33.54 -15.54 -20.85
C GLN A 214 33.67 -15.94 -22.32
N VAL A 215 32.72 -15.55 -23.18
CA VAL A 215 32.81 -15.82 -24.62
C VAL A 215 33.94 -15.00 -25.25
N ALA A 216 34.11 -13.74 -24.87
CA ALA A 216 35.21 -12.90 -25.35
C ALA A 216 36.58 -13.47 -24.92
N ASP A 217 36.73 -13.85 -23.65
CA ASP A 217 37.95 -14.46 -23.13
C ASP A 217 38.27 -15.78 -23.84
N ARG A 218 37.24 -16.61 -24.11
CA ARG A 218 37.43 -17.87 -24.84
C ARG A 218 37.90 -17.61 -26.28
N LYS A 219 37.28 -16.67 -26.97
CA LYS A 219 37.70 -16.28 -28.33
C LYS A 219 39.12 -15.73 -28.36
N GLN A 220 39.51 -14.95 -27.36
CA GLN A 220 40.87 -14.43 -27.27
C GLN A 220 41.86 -15.58 -27.09
N ARG A 221 41.59 -16.54 -26.20
CA ARG A 221 42.43 -17.73 -26.03
C ARG A 221 42.52 -18.57 -27.30
N GLU A 222 41.39 -18.83 -27.96
CA GLU A 222 41.36 -19.56 -29.24
C GLU A 222 42.20 -18.84 -30.31
N TRP A 223 42.20 -17.50 -30.31
CA TRP A 223 43.04 -16.71 -31.22
C TRP A 223 44.52 -16.76 -30.83
N ASP A 224 44.86 -16.60 -29.55
CA ASP A 224 46.23 -16.68 -29.04
C ASP A 224 46.82 -18.08 -29.33
N ASP A 225 46.05 -19.14 -29.10
CA ASP A 225 46.43 -20.53 -29.41
C ASP A 225 46.66 -20.70 -30.92
N ALA A 226 45.79 -20.16 -31.77
CA ALA A 226 45.96 -20.23 -33.22
C ALA A 226 47.20 -19.46 -33.72
N VAL A 227 47.52 -18.33 -33.09
CA VAL A 227 48.75 -17.58 -33.38
C VAL A 227 49.97 -18.39 -32.95
N LEU A 228 49.96 -18.96 -31.75
CA LEU A 228 51.05 -19.79 -31.24
C LEU A 228 51.25 -21.04 -32.10
N ASP A 229 50.18 -21.70 -32.52
CA ASP A 229 50.24 -22.84 -33.43
C ASP A 229 50.84 -22.44 -34.78
N ALA A 230 50.45 -21.28 -35.33
CA ALA A 230 51.02 -20.76 -36.57
C ALA A 230 52.52 -20.45 -36.42
N GLU A 231 52.94 -19.87 -35.29
CA GLU A 231 54.36 -19.61 -34.98
C GLU A 231 55.14 -20.91 -34.84
N CYS A 232 54.62 -21.90 -34.10
CA CYS A 232 55.23 -23.22 -33.95
C CYS A 232 55.38 -23.92 -35.31
N ASN A 233 54.33 -23.89 -36.13
CA ASN A 233 54.37 -24.45 -37.48
C ASN A 233 55.39 -23.73 -38.37
N ALA A 234 55.48 -22.40 -38.29
CA ALA A 234 56.47 -21.64 -39.06
C ALA A 234 57.91 -21.99 -38.64
N LEU A 235 58.17 -22.11 -37.33
CA LEU A 235 59.46 -22.54 -36.80
C LEU A 235 59.80 -23.97 -37.20
N GLU A 236 58.83 -24.89 -37.17
CA GLU A 236 59.02 -26.26 -37.64
C GLU A 236 59.36 -26.28 -39.14
N MET A 237 58.61 -25.54 -39.96
CA MET A 237 58.87 -25.44 -41.40
C MET A 237 60.23 -24.84 -41.70
N GLU A 238 60.66 -23.81 -40.96
CA GLU A 238 62.00 -23.24 -41.09
C GLU A 238 63.09 -24.26 -40.70
N ARG A 239 62.88 -24.99 -39.59
CA ARG A 239 63.80 -26.03 -39.15
C ARG A 239 63.91 -27.17 -40.16
N MET A 240 62.79 -27.65 -40.69
CA MET A 240 62.75 -28.68 -41.72
C MET A 240 63.39 -28.20 -43.03
N ARG A 241 63.12 -26.95 -43.42
CA ARG A 241 63.75 -26.32 -44.58
C ARG A 241 65.26 -26.20 -44.41
N ASN A 242 65.77 -26.04 -43.20
CA ASN A 242 67.20 -25.96 -42.91
C ASN A 242 67.81 -27.29 -42.45
N ASP A 243 67.01 -28.37 -42.39
CA ASP A 243 67.47 -29.66 -41.90
C ASP A 243 68.55 -30.22 -42.85
N PRO A 244 69.77 -30.49 -42.34
CA PRO A 244 70.85 -31.09 -43.12
C PRO A 244 70.44 -32.39 -43.82
N MET A 245 69.52 -33.16 -43.23
CA MET A 245 69.03 -34.42 -43.79
C MET A 245 68.18 -34.19 -45.05
N LEU A 246 67.24 -33.24 -45.00
CA LEU A 246 66.32 -32.91 -46.10
C LEU A 246 66.99 -32.13 -47.23
N ASN A 247 67.90 -31.22 -46.89
CA ASN A 247 68.67 -30.44 -47.87
C ASN A 247 69.84 -31.20 -48.50
N GLU A 248 70.05 -32.44 -48.07
CA GLU A 248 71.20 -33.25 -48.47
C GLU A 248 72.54 -32.52 -48.24
N ALA A 249 72.62 -31.73 -47.17
CA ALA A 249 73.80 -30.95 -46.85
C ALA A 249 74.99 -31.89 -46.60
N ARG A 250 76.13 -31.57 -47.20
CA ARG A 250 77.36 -32.33 -47.04
C ARG A 250 78.16 -31.77 -45.87
N GLU A 251 78.24 -32.53 -44.79
CA GLU A 251 79.06 -32.16 -43.64
C GLU A 251 80.48 -32.71 -43.83
N TYR A 252 81.44 -31.79 -43.88
CA TYR A 252 82.87 -32.12 -43.83
C TYR A 252 83.36 -31.92 -42.40
N LEU A 253 84.17 -32.86 -41.90
CA LEU A 253 84.94 -32.59 -40.69
C LEU A 253 85.95 -31.47 -40.98
N ALA A 254 86.38 -30.77 -39.92
CA ALA A 254 87.32 -29.64 -40.03
C ALA A 254 88.61 -29.97 -40.82
N ASP A 255 89.04 -31.23 -40.78
CA ASP A 255 90.24 -31.72 -41.49
C ASP A 255 89.97 -32.12 -42.96
N GLY A 256 88.80 -31.78 -43.52
CA GLY A 256 88.39 -32.16 -44.88
C GLY A 256 88.01 -33.64 -45.05
N ARG A 257 88.01 -34.42 -43.96
CA ARG A 257 87.54 -35.81 -43.94
C ARG A 257 86.01 -35.85 -43.96
N VAL A 258 85.44 -36.89 -44.57
CA VAL A 258 83.99 -37.13 -44.60
C VAL A 258 83.70 -38.35 -43.74
N ARG A 259 82.63 -38.31 -42.94
CA ARG A 259 82.20 -39.50 -42.20
C ARG A 259 81.68 -40.57 -43.17
N PRO A 260 82.01 -41.87 -42.99
CA PRO A 260 81.61 -42.92 -43.93
C PRO A 260 80.10 -43.05 -44.16
N ASP A 261 79.30 -42.82 -43.11
CA ASP A 261 77.84 -42.87 -43.14
C ASP A 261 77.19 -41.66 -43.85
N HIS A 262 77.92 -40.54 -43.99
CA HIS A 262 77.44 -39.31 -44.63
C HIS A 262 78.05 -39.09 -46.02
N TYR A 263 78.78 -40.08 -46.55
CA TYR A 263 79.40 -39.96 -47.87
C TYR A 263 78.34 -40.07 -48.99
N ARG A 264 78.08 -38.96 -49.68
CA ARG A 264 77.11 -38.86 -50.79
C ARG A 264 77.79 -38.65 -52.15
N GLY A 265 78.92 -39.31 -52.37
CA GLY A 265 79.69 -39.23 -53.62
C GLY A 265 80.57 -37.99 -53.76
N LEU A 266 81.28 -37.88 -54.89
CA LEU A 266 82.21 -36.79 -55.16
C LEU A 266 81.47 -35.45 -55.34
N THR A 267 82.15 -34.35 -55.02
CA THR A 267 81.62 -33.00 -55.30
C THR A 267 81.74 -32.70 -56.79
N LYS A 268 80.89 -31.80 -57.30
CA LYS A 268 81.00 -31.34 -58.69
C LYS A 268 82.39 -30.75 -58.98
N ALA A 269 82.97 -30.04 -58.02
CA ALA A 269 84.34 -29.50 -58.13
C ALA A 269 85.40 -30.61 -58.25
N GLN A 270 85.32 -31.67 -57.43
CA GLN A 270 86.24 -32.81 -57.52
C GLN A 270 86.06 -33.57 -58.84
N VAL A 271 84.83 -33.77 -59.29
CA VAL A 271 84.55 -34.40 -60.59
C VAL A 271 85.14 -33.57 -61.73
N ILE A 272 84.98 -32.25 -61.71
CA ILE A 272 85.61 -31.34 -62.68
C ILE A 272 87.14 -31.45 -62.61
N GLY A 273 87.72 -31.51 -61.41
CA GLY A 273 89.15 -31.72 -61.21
C GLY A 273 89.66 -33.00 -61.86
N ILE A 274 88.96 -34.12 -61.64
CA ILE A 274 89.28 -35.43 -62.26
C ILE A 274 89.21 -35.35 -63.79
N TYR A 275 88.19 -34.71 -64.36
CA TYR A 275 88.12 -34.52 -65.81
C TYR A 275 89.29 -33.69 -66.33
N GLY A 276 89.67 -32.62 -65.62
CA GLY A 276 90.85 -31.83 -65.97
C GLY A 276 92.16 -32.61 -65.87
N GLU A 277 92.33 -33.45 -64.84
CA GLU A 277 93.49 -34.35 -64.68
C GLU A 277 93.53 -35.40 -65.80
N ASN A 278 92.39 -35.98 -66.16
CA ASN A 278 92.30 -36.93 -67.27
C ASN A 278 92.68 -36.28 -68.60
N GLU A 279 92.20 -35.07 -68.87
CA GLU A 279 92.61 -34.29 -70.04
C GLU A 279 94.13 -34.01 -70.04
N ALA A 280 94.71 -33.70 -68.88
CA ALA A 280 96.15 -33.49 -68.76
C ALA A 280 96.94 -34.78 -69.03
N VAL A 281 96.47 -35.93 -68.53
CA VAL A 281 97.08 -37.25 -68.80
C VAL A 281 96.97 -37.60 -70.28
N GLU A 282 95.84 -37.34 -70.93
CA GLU A 282 95.70 -37.56 -72.38
C GLU A 282 96.65 -36.70 -73.19
N LYS A 283 96.82 -35.42 -72.83
CA LYS A 283 97.80 -34.52 -73.45
C LYS A 283 99.22 -35.05 -73.29
N TYR A 284 99.61 -35.41 -72.07
CA TYR A 284 100.92 -35.98 -71.79
C TYR A 284 101.17 -37.28 -72.59
N ARG A 285 100.18 -38.17 -72.70
CA ARG A 285 100.29 -39.38 -73.52
C ARG A 285 100.49 -39.08 -75.00
N LYS A 286 99.81 -38.06 -75.53
CA LYS A 286 100.02 -37.62 -76.93
C LYS A 286 101.43 -37.09 -77.13
N GLU A 287 101.90 -36.23 -76.23
CA GLU A 287 103.27 -35.67 -76.28
C GLU A 287 104.34 -36.78 -76.23
N VAL A 288 104.19 -37.77 -75.33
CA VAL A 288 105.13 -38.91 -75.26
C VAL A 288 105.07 -39.79 -76.50
N ASN A 289 103.88 -39.98 -77.10
CA ASN A 289 103.76 -40.78 -78.32
C ASN A 289 104.34 -40.05 -79.54
N GLU A 290 104.19 -38.73 -79.61
CA GLU A 290 104.86 -37.87 -80.61
C GLU A 290 106.38 -37.92 -80.44
N SER A 291 106.89 -37.79 -79.21
CA SER A 291 108.34 -37.90 -78.96
C SER A 291 108.89 -39.29 -79.30
N GLN A 292 108.16 -40.37 -79.01
CA GLN A 292 108.55 -41.72 -79.42
C GLN A 292 108.50 -41.92 -80.94
N PHE A 293 107.55 -41.28 -81.63
CA PHE A 293 107.50 -41.31 -83.10
C PHE A 293 108.71 -40.58 -83.70
N ASP A 294 109.09 -39.44 -83.13
CA ASP A 294 110.26 -38.67 -83.55
C ASP A 294 111.57 -39.42 -83.27
N GLU A 295 111.74 -40.02 -82.09
CA GLU A 295 112.87 -40.91 -81.80
C GLU A 295 112.92 -42.12 -82.74
N GLY A 296 111.77 -42.74 -83.03
CA GLY A 296 111.66 -43.82 -84.00
C GLY A 296 111.92 -43.40 -85.45
N ALA A 297 111.64 -42.15 -85.81
CA ALA A 297 111.99 -41.58 -87.10
C ALA A 297 113.50 -41.29 -87.19
N GLN A 298 114.10 -40.76 -86.13
CA GLN A 298 115.55 -40.55 -86.03
C GLN A 298 116.31 -41.87 -86.11
N PHE A 299 115.90 -42.89 -85.35
CA PHE A 299 116.50 -44.21 -85.41
C PHE A 299 116.40 -44.85 -86.81
N ARG A 300 115.27 -44.68 -87.50
CA ARG A 300 115.12 -45.14 -88.89
C ARG A 300 116.08 -44.42 -89.83
N ALA A 301 116.19 -43.09 -89.73
CA ALA A 301 117.11 -42.31 -90.55
C ALA A 301 118.58 -42.69 -90.31
N GLU A 302 118.96 -42.93 -89.05
CA GLU A 302 120.30 -43.42 -88.68
C GLU A 302 120.55 -44.83 -89.22
N SER A 303 119.58 -45.74 -89.08
CA SER A 303 119.69 -47.11 -89.59
C SER A 303 119.82 -47.14 -91.11
N ASP A 304 119.04 -46.33 -91.82
CA ASP A 304 119.14 -46.19 -93.28
C ASP A 304 120.49 -45.63 -93.70
N HIS A 305 121.01 -44.62 -92.98
CA HIS A 305 122.34 -44.07 -93.23
C HIS A 305 123.45 -45.12 -93.05
N VAL A 306 123.39 -45.92 -91.98
CA VAL A 306 124.32 -47.03 -91.75
C VAL A 306 124.22 -48.07 -92.86
N ASN A 307 123.01 -48.44 -93.29
CA ASN A 307 122.81 -49.40 -94.38
C ASN A 307 123.41 -48.90 -95.70
N VAL A 308 123.29 -47.61 -96.02
CA VAL A 308 123.93 -47.00 -97.20
C VAL A 308 125.46 -47.10 -97.11
N LEU A 309 126.05 -46.83 -95.93
CA LEU A 309 127.49 -46.95 -95.72
C LEU A 309 127.98 -48.40 -95.86
N VAL A 310 127.24 -49.37 -95.32
CA VAL A 310 127.54 -50.80 -95.46
C VAL A 310 127.48 -51.22 -96.92
N ALA A 311 126.43 -50.84 -97.65
CA ALA A 311 126.29 -51.15 -99.07
C ALA A 311 127.43 -50.53 -99.90
N ALA A 312 127.86 -49.31 -99.58
CA ALA A 312 129.01 -48.68 -100.22
C ALA A 312 130.32 -49.43 -99.92
N ALA A 313 130.54 -49.84 -98.67
CA ALA A 313 131.72 -50.62 -98.28
C ALA A 313 131.76 -51.99 -98.98
N GLU A 314 130.62 -52.68 -99.07
CA GLU A 314 130.51 -53.95 -99.80
C GLU A 314 130.81 -53.77 -101.30
N TYR A 315 130.29 -52.70 -101.92
CA TYR A 315 130.58 -52.36 -103.31
C TYR A 315 132.07 -52.09 -103.54
N HIS A 316 132.73 -51.36 -102.64
CA HIS A 316 134.17 -51.14 -102.70
C HIS A 316 134.97 -52.45 -102.59
N ALA A 317 134.63 -53.31 -101.62
CA ALA A 317 135.29 -54.60 -101.44
C ALA A 317 135.10 -55.55 -102.63
N GLN A 318 133.93 -55.54 -103.28
CA GLN A 318 133.70 -56.31 -104.51
C GLN A 318 134.55 -55.80 -105.68
N ASN A 319 134.67 -54.48 -105.84
CA ASN A 319 135.50 -53.88 -106.87
C ASN A 319 137.00 -54.15 -106.66
N GLU A 320 137.49 -54.14 -105.42
CA GLU A 320 138.87 -54.53 -105.11
C GLU A 320 139.14 -55.98 -105.48
N LYS A 321 138.26 -56.92 -105.09
CA LYS A 321 138.37 -58.33 -105.49
C LYS A 321 138.32 -58.51 -107.01
N LEU A 322 137.54 -57.70 -107.72
CA LEU A 322 137.48 -57.73 -109.18
C LEU A 322 138.81 -57.26 -109.79
N ARG A 323 139.41 -56.19 -109.25
CA ARG A 323 140.73 -55.69 -109.66
C ARG A 323 141.83 -56.73 -109.43
N GLU A 324 141.87 -57.33 -108.24
CA GLU A 324 142.83 -58.40 -107.92
C GLU A 324 142.71 -59.58 -108.90
N ARG A 325 141.48 -59.96 -109.27
CA ARG A 325 141.26 -61.03 -110.27
C ARG A 325 141.76 -60.64 -111.65
N LEU A 326 141.54 -59.40 -112.08
CA LEU A 326 142.05 -58.89 -113.35
C LEU A 326 143.58 -58.86 -113.36
N ASP A 327 144.21 -58.37 -112.28
CA ASP A 327 145.67 -58.33 -112.15
C ASP A 327 146.29 -59.74 -112.20
N VAL A 328 145.67 -60.73 -111.52
CA VAL A 328 146.08 -62.13 -111.60
C VAL A 328 145.94 -62.68 -113.02
N GLN A 329 144.85 -62.34 -113.72
CA GLN A 329 144.61 -62.78 -115.09
C GLN A 329 145.65 -62.18 -116.07
N GLU A 330 145.98 -60.90 -115.92
CA GLU A 330 147.05 -60.24 -116.68
C GLU A 330 148.42 -60.89 -116.40
N HIS A 331 148.70 -61.22 -115.14
CA HIS A 331 149.96 -61.87 -114.76
C HIS A 331 150.09 -63.28 -115.37
N LEU A 332 149.00 -64.06 -115.39
CA LEU A 332 148.97 -65.37 -116.06
C LEU A 332 149.16 -65.26 -117.58
N GLN A 333 148.60 -64.23 -118.23
CA GLN A 333 148.83 -63.98 -119.65
C GLN A 333 150.29 -63.67 -119.95
N LYS A 334 150.96 -62.86 -119.12
CA LYS A 334 152.39 -62.59 -119.23
C LYS A 334 153.22 -63.87 -119.10
N MET A 335 152.93 -64.70 -118.10
CA MET A 335 153.62 -66.00 -117.95
C MET A 335 153.41 -66.92 -119.15
N MET A 336 152.21 -66.95 -119.76
CA MET A 336 151.99 -67.74 -120.98
C MET A 336 152.82 -67.25 -122.17
N ILE A 337 152.97 -65.93 -122.34
CA ILE A 337 153.79 -65.34 -123.41
C ILE A 337 155.26 -65.73 -123.19
N GLU A 338 155.78 -65.55 -121.97
CA GLU A 338 157.15 -65.92 -121.61
C GLU A 338 157.43 -67.41 -121.81
N GLU A 339 156.50 -68.30 -121.45
CA GLU A 339 156.68 -69.75 -121.66
C GLU A 339 156.69 -70.12 -123.15
N ARG A 340 155.91 -69.40 -123.97
CA ARG A 340 155.85 -69.59 -125.43
C ARG A 340 157.15 -69.14 -126.10
N GLU A 341 157.72 -68.01 -125.66
CA GLU A 341 159.04 -67.54 -126.09
C GLU A 341 160.15 -68.50 -125.67
N ARG A 342 160.09 -69.04 -124.45
CA ARG A 342 161.06 -70.03 -123.95
C ARG A 342 161.02 -71.33 -124.76
N LYS A 343 159.83 -71.82 -125.12
CA LYS A 343 159.65 -72.99 -126.00
C LYS A 343 160.14 -72.72 -127.42
N ALA A 344 159.96 -71.50 -127.95
CA ALA A 344 160.49 -71.11 -129.26
C ALA A 344 162.03 -71.03 -129.27
N ALA A 345 162.66 -70.56 -128.19
CA ALA A 345 164.12 -70.54 -128.04
C ALA A 345 164.71 -71.96 -127.96
N ILE A 346 164.11 -72.85 -127.15
CA ILE A 346 164.54 -74.25 -127.02
C ILE A 346 164.37 -75.04 -128.33
N ALA A 347 163.35 -74.72 -129.14
CA ALA A 347 163.17 -75.35 -130.45
C ALA A 347 164.23 -74.90 -131.48
N LYS A 348 164.77 -73.68 -131.32
CA LYS A 348 165.79 -73.09 -132.21
C LYS A 348 167.20 -73.64 -131.94
N ASP A 349 167.50 -73.99 -130.68
CA ASP A 349 168.79 -74.56 -130.25
C ASP A 349 168.87 -76.10 -130.36
N ARG A 350 167.86 -76.75 -130.96
CA ARG A 350 167.74 -78.23 -131.01
C ARG A 350 168.51 -78.89 -132.18
N PHE A 351 169.11 -78.12 -133.09
CA PHE A 351 170.02 -78.59 -134.13
C PHE A 351 171.41 -77.96 -133.94
N GLY A 352 172.41 -78.75 -133.57
CA GLY A 352 173.79 -78.28 -133.48
C GLY A 352 174.35 -77.93 -134.86
N ALA A 353 174.82 -76.69 -135.01
CA ALA A 353 175.59 -76.24 -136.17
C ALA A 353 177.05 -76.69 -136.05
N ILE A 354 177.61 -77.21 -137.15
CA ILE A 354 179.05 -77.50 -137.28
C ILE A 354 179.72 -76.20 -137.73
N GLU A 355 180.43 -75.52 -136.83
CA GLU A 355 181.20 -74.31 -137.15
C GLU A 355 182.55 -74.65 -137.81
N GLU A 356 182.99 -73.78 -138.73
CA GLU A 356 184.30 -73.82 -139.39
C GLU A 356 185.42 -73.61 -138.37
N GLY A 357 185.91 -74.72 -137.81
CA GLY A 357 187.00 -74.74 -136.83
C GLY A 357 187.08 -76.04 -136.00
N GLY A 358 185.98 -76.80 -135.93
CA GLY A 358 185.87 -78.01 -135.09
C GLY A 358 185.62 -79.33 -135.86
N VAL A 359 185.94 -80.44 -135.19
CA VAL A 359 185.81 -81.87 -135.54
C VAL A 359 186.49 -82.35 -136.83
N LEU A 360 186.48 -81.60 -137.93
CA LEU A 360 187.12 -81.98 -139.20
C LEU A 360 188.53 -81.39 -139.40
N SER A 361 188.99 -80.46 -138.54
CA SER A 361 190.31 -79.81 -138.64
C SER A 361 191.47 -80.62 -138.01
N GLY A 362 191.19 -81.76 -137.38
CA GLY A 362 192.16 -82.63 -136.71
C GLY A 362 192.68 -83.82 -137.55
N PHE A 363 192.14 -84.06 -138.74
CA PHE A 363 192.60 -85.15 -139.61
C PHE A 363 193.67 -84.66 -140.61
N GLY A 364 194.88 -85.25 -140.54
CA GLY A 364 195.87 -85.18 -141.62
C GLY A 364 197.02 -84.16 -141.49
N LYS A 365 197.37 -83.67 -140.29
CA LYS A 365 198.49 -82.71 -140.09
C LYS A 365 199.80 -83.30 -139.53
N SER A 366 200.06 -84.60 -139.66
CA SER A 366 201.43 -85.11 -139.57
C SER A 366 201.68 -86.30 -140.50
N TYR A 367 202.70 -86.15 -141.35
CA TYR A 367 203.43 -87.23 -141.99
C TYR A 367 204.55 -87.66 -141.03
N ARG A 368 204.27 -88.70 -140.23
CA ARG A 368 205.17 -89.62 -139.49
C ARG A 368 204.37 -90.31 -138.40
#